data_AF-A0AAW7YUG8-F1
#
_entry.id   AF-A0AAW7YUG8-F1
#
_cell.length_a   1.000
_cell.length_b   1.000
_cell.length_c   1.000
_cell.angle_alpha   90.00
_cell.angle_beta   90.00
_cell.angle_gamma   90.00
#
_symmetry.space_group_name_H-M   'P 1'
#
loop_
_entity.id
_entity.type
_entity.pdbx_description
1 polymer ?
#
loop_
_entity_poly.entity_id
_entity_poly.type
_entity_poly.pdbx_seq_one_letter_code
_entity_poly.pdbx_strand_id
1 'polypeptide(L)' 'METSRLFARGVAKIQPAWLEEQAKHLIKKSYSEPHWSTKQQAVMAYESVRLYGVSLVNKRLVNYGRIDPVVAREVFI' A
#
# COMPACT_ATOMS: atom_id res chain seq x y z
N MET A 1 -19.35 35.85 6.05
CA MET A 1 -18.11 35.55 6.79
C MET A 1 -17.10 34.97 5.80
N GLU A 2 -16.25 35.82 5.22
CA GLU A 2 -15.13 35.41 4.38
C GLU A 2 -13.90 35.24 5.28
N THR A 3 -13.73 34.05 5.84
CA THR A 3 -12.51 33.71 6.57
C THR A 3 -11.44 33.32 5.56
N SER A 4 -10.31 34.04 5.56
CA SER A 4 -9.13 33.88 4.67
C SER A 4 -8.47 32.48 4.68
N ARG A 5 -8.98 31.53 5.47
CA ARG A 5 -8.47 30.15 5.56
C ARG A 5 -9.60 29.16 5.37
N LEU A 6 -9.33 28.13 4.57
CA LEU A 6 -10.25 27.03 4.34
C LEU A 6 -10.17 26.08 5.54
N PHE A 7 -11.28 25.93 6.26
CA PHE A 7 -11.38 25.00 7.39
C PHE A 7 -12.26 23.82 7.00
N ALA A 8 -11.80 22.60 7.26
CA ALA A 8 -12.63 21.42 7.11
C ALA A 8 -13.72 21.41 8.20
N ARG A 9 -14.97 21.17 7.79
CA ARG A 9 -16.11 21.01 8.71
C ARG A 9 -16.59 19.55 8.64
N GLY A 10 -16.98 18.98 9.78
CA GLY A 10 -17.44 17.58 9.85
C GLY A 10 -16.32 16.54 9.83
N VAL A 11 -15.17 16.84 10.43
CA VAL A 11 -14.04 15.90 10.51
C VAL A 11 -14.28 14.86 11.62
N ALA A 12 -13.93 13.60 11.34
CA ALA A 12 -13.90 12.52 12.31
C ALA A 12 -12.50 11.88 12.34
N LYS A 13 -12.12 11.32 13.49
CA LYS A 13 -10.89 10.53 13.58
C LYS A 13 -11.08 9.23 12.80
N ILE A 14 -10.11 8.90 11.96
CA ILE A 14 -10.10 7.65 11.20
C ILE A 14 -8.83 6.86 11.51
N GLN A 15 -8.97 5.54 11.63
CA GLN A 15 -7.83 4.65 11.73
C GLN A 15 -7.45 4.14 10.33
N PRO A 16 -6.16 4.18 9.95
CA PRO A 16 -5.71 3.74 8.62
C PRO A 16 -6.11 2.30 8.28
N ALA A 17 -6.14 1.41 9.28
CA ALA A 17 -6.49 -0.01 9.10
C ALA A 17 -7.90 -0.19 8.51
N TRP A 18 -8.87 0.63 8.92
CA TRP A 18 -10.24 0.58 8.38
C TRP A 18 -10.29 0.98 6.90
N LEU A 19 -9.41 1.89 6.51
CA LEU A 19 -9.36 2.44 5.16
C LEU A 19 -8.89 1.41 4.14
N GLU A 20 -7.97 0.53 4.54
CA GLU A 20 -7.49 -0.56 3.67
C GLU A 20 -8.61 -1.55 3.30
N GLU A 21 -9.60 -1.73 4.18
CA GLU A 21 -10.72 -2.62 3.93
C GLU A 21 -11.90 -1.94 3.24
N GLN A 22 -12.28 -0.74 3.70
CA GLN A 22 -13.49 -0.04 3.27
C GLN A 22 -13.29 0.76 1.99
N ALA A 23 -12.08 1.27 1.73
CA ALA A 23 -11.77 2.16 0.61
C ALA A 23 -10.87 1.49 -0.44
N LYS A 24 -10.98 0.16 -0.63
CA LYS A 24 -10.15 -0.61 -1.59
C LYS A 24 -10.15 -0.06 -3.02
N HIS A 25 -11.22 0.63 -3.41
CA HIS A 25 -11.37 1.24 -4.74
C HIS A 25 -10.67 2.60 -4.88
N LEU A 26 -10.34 3.26 -3.76
CA LEU A 26 -9.66 4.57 -3.75
C LEU A 26 -8.17 4.44 -3.44
N ILE A 27 -7.76 3.34 -2.81
CA ILE A 27 -6.35 3.09 -2.52
C ILE A 27 -5.60 2.67 -3.78
N LYS A 28 -4.39 3.18 -3.93
CA LYS A 28 -3.42 2.72 -4.92
C LYS A 28 -2.35 1.90 -4.22
N LYS A 29 -2.08 0.71 -4.76
CA LYS A 29 -1.02 -0.19 -4.30
C LYS A 29 0.13 -0.12 -5.28
N SER A 30 1.34 -0.08 -4.76
CA SER A 30 2.56 -0.16 -5.55
C SER A 30 3.52 -1.14 -4.90
N TYR A 31 4.21 -1.90 -5.73
CA TYR A 31 5.16 -2.92 -5.30
C TYR A 31 6.56 -2.52 -5.75
N SER A 32 7.54 -2.68 -4.87
CA SER A 32 8.93 -2.35 -5.15
C SER A 32 9.87 -3.42 -4.62
N GLU A 33 11.03 -3.52 -5.27
CA GLU A 33 12.14 -4.40 -4.87
C GLU A 33 11.71 -5.87 -4.70
N PRO A 34 11.19 -6.53 -5.76
CA PRO A 34 10.94 -7.96 -5.69
C PRO A 34 12.26 -8.72 -5.54
N HIS A 35 12.38 -9.58 -4.53
CA HIS A 35 13.60 -10.31 -4.20
C HIS A 35 13.27 -11.69 -3.59
N TRP A 36 14.17 -12.65 -3.76
CA TRP A 36 14.06 -13.94 -3.08
C TRP A 36 14.40 -13.80 -1.59
N SER A 37 13.48 -14.25 -0.72
CA SER A 37 13.73 -14.30 0.73
C SER A 37 14.02 -15.74 1.15
N THR A 38 15.24 -15.99 1.63
CA THR A 38 15.63 -17.31 2.17
C THR A 38 14.81 -17.71 3.40
N LYS A 39 14.44 -16.74 4.24
CA LYS A 39 13.64 -16.98 5.45
C LYS A 39 12.21 -17.43 5.14
N GLN A 40 11.58 -16.88 4.11
CA GLN A 40 10.21 -17.22 3.72
C GLN A 40 10.14 -18.24 2.56
N GLN A 41 11.30 -18.60 1.99
CA GLN A 41 11.42 -19.46 0.81
C GLN A 41 10.47 -19.05 -0.32
N ALA A 42 10.35 -17.74 -0.54
CA ALA A 42 9.43 -17.15 -1.50
C ALA A 42 9.98 -15.82 -2.03
N VAL A 43 9.47 -15.40 -3.19
CA VAL A 43 9.73 -14.07 -3.73
C VAL A 43 8.87 -13.07 -2.97
N MET A 44 9.53 -12.15 -2.29
CA MET A 44 8.93 -11.10 -1.47
C MET A 44 9.12 -9.75 -2.15
N ALA A 45 8.19 -8.82 -1.90
CA ALA A 45 8.33 -7.42 -2.32
C ALA A 45 7.82 -6.49 -1.22
N TYR A 46 8.20 -5.22 -1.31
CA TYR A 46 7.65 -4.19 -0.45
C TYR A 46 6.41 -3.58 -1.10
N GLU A 47 5.28 -3.66 -0.40
CA GLU A 47 4.03 -3.00 -0.76
C GLU A 47 3.95 -1.62 -0.10
N SER A 48 3.58 -0.62 -0.89
CA SER A 48 3.19 0.71 -0.42
C SER A 48 1.74 0.97 -0.83
N VAL A 49 0.91 1.39 0.13
CA VAL A 49 -0.51 1.71 -0.08
C VAL A 49 -0.73 3.19 0.17
N ARG A 50 -1.31 3.88 -0.81
CA ARG A 50 -1.56 5.33 -0.76
C ARG A 50 -3.02 5.64 -1.07
N LEU A 51 -3.59 6.61 -0.37
CA LEU A 51 -4.90 7.20 -0.64
C LEU A 51 -4.74 8.70 -0.89
N TYR A 52 -5.06 9.17 -2.11
CA TYR A 52 -5.00 10.59 -2.48
C TYR A 52 -3.70 11.32 -2.06
N GLY A 53 -2.57 10.62 -2.14
CA GLY A 53 -1.24 11.16 -1.76
C GLY A 53 -0.84 10.91 -0.30
N VAL A 54 -1.78 10.53 0.57
CA VAL A 54 -1.49 10.11 1.94
C VAL A 54 -1.05 8.65 1.95
N SER A 55 0.10 8.36 2.53
CA SER A 55 0.58 6.97 2.67
C SER A 55 -0.12 6.32 3.85
N LEU A 56 -0.83 5.22 3.60
CA LEU A 56 -1.48 4.40 4.63
C LEU A 56 -0.52 3.34 5.16
N VAL A 57 0.20 2.70 4.23
CA VAL A 57 1.20 1.66 4.53
C VAL A 57 2.45 1.99 3.76
N ASN A 58 3.58 2.09 4.48
CA ASN A 58 4.89 2.33 3.90
C ASN A 58 5.74 1.07 4.15
N LYS A 59 6.01 0.29 3.10
CA LYS A 59 6.87 -0.91 3.11
C LYS A 59 6.35 -2.10 3.93
N ARG A 60 5.15 -2.60 3.60
CA ARG A 60 4.71 -3.91 4.08
C ARG A 60 5.35 -5.01 3.23
N LEU A 61 6.02 -5.95 3.86
CA LEU A 61 6.57 -7.12 3.16
C LEU A 61 5.41 -8.05 2.75
N VAL A 62 5.31 -8.36 1.45
CA VAL A 62 4.24 -9.20 0.89
C VAL A 62 4.81 -10.28 -0.01
N ASN A 63 4.13 -11.43 -0.07
CA ASN A 63 4.48 -12.50 -1.00
C ASN A 63 4.12 -12.04 -2.42
N TYR A 64 5.14 -11.77 -3.21
CA TYR A 64 5.01 -11.19 -4.55
C TYR A 64 4.61 -12.24 -5.59
N GLY A 65 4.88 -13.52 -5.34
CA GLY A 65 4.52 -14.61 -6.26
C GLY A 65 3.02 -14.74 -6.53
N ARG A 66 2.16 -14.32 -5.59
CA ARG A 66 0.70 -14.29 -5.77
C ARG A 66 0.19 -13.02 -6.44
N ILE A 67 1.03 -12.00 -6.52
CA ILE A 67 0.70 -10.67 -7.06
C ILE A 67 1.08 -10.63 -8.54
N ASP A 68 2.32 -10.97 -8.85
CA ASP A 68 2.83 -11.05 -10.22
C ASP A 68 3.69 -12.31 -10.38
N PRO A 69 3.12 -13.42 -10.88
CA PRO A 69 3.85 -14.67 -11.02
C PRO A 69 4.93 -14.61 -12.11
N VAL A 70 4.83 -13.67 -13.07
CA VAL A 70 5.80 -13.55 -14.17
C VAL A 70 7.09 -12.95 -13.62
N VAL A 71 6.99 -11.76 -13.03
CA VAL A 71 8.16 -11.10 -12.42
C VAL A 71 8.72 -11.93 -11.27
N ALA A 72 7.86 -12.58 -10.48
CA ALA A 72 8.34 -13.47 -9.43
C ALA A 72 9.15 -14.65 -9.98
N ARG A 73 8.78 -15.20 -11.15
CA ARG A 73 9.57 -16.25 -11.78
C ARG A 73 10.91 -15.73 -12.29
N GLU A 74 10.96 -14.53 -12.86
CA GLU A 74 12.23 -13.91 -13.29
C GLU A 74 13.19 -13.66 -12.13
N VAL A 75 12.68 -13.32 -10.93
CA VAL A 75 13.51 -13.10 -9.73
C VAL A 75 14.01 -14.40 -9.10
N PHE A 76 13.30 -15.51 -9.32
CA PHE A 76 13.68 -16.81 -8.75
C PHE A 76 14.76 -17.54 -9.55
N ILE A 77 14.74 -17.39 -10.87
CA ILE A 77 15.65 -18.09 -11.80
C ILE A 77 17.05 -17.48 -11.76
#